data_AF-A0A4R2Q1Q2-F1
#
_entry.id   AF-A0A4R2Q1Q2-F1
#
_cell.length_a   1.000
_cell.length_b   1.000
_cell.length_c   1.000
_cell.angle_alpha   90.00
_cell.angle_beta   90.00
_cell.angle_gamma   90.00
#
_symmetry.space_group_name_H-M   'P 1'
#
loop_
_entity.id
_entity.type
_entity.pdbx_description
1 polymer ?
#
loop_
_entity_poly.entity_id
_entity_poly.type
_entity_poly.pdbx_seq_one_letter_code
_entity_poly.pdbx_strand_id
1 'polypeptide(L)' 'MFDWIATITFDQIALSLVTVALLRDGMVLALPDRIAGPGGWLIDTGEE' A
#
# COMPACT_ATOMS: atom_id res chain seq x y z
N MET A 1 -13.98 23.30 -14.82
CA MET A 1 -13.48 22.69 -13.57
C MET A 1 -13.59 21.15 -13.59
N PHE A 2 -13.51 20.49 -14.76
CA PHE A 2 -13.50 19.02 -14.89
C PHE A 2 -12.36 18.51 -15.80
N ASP A 3 -11.54 19.43 -16.33
CA ASP A 3 -10.50 19.16 -17.33
C ASP A 3 -9.43 18.18 -16.82
N TRP A 4 -9.13 18.22 -15.52
CA TRP A 4 -8.11 17.38 -14.90
C TRP A 4 -8.47 15.89 -14.86
N ILE A 5 -9.76 15.56 -14.74
CA ILE A 5 -10.23 14.17 -14.73
C ILE A 5 -10.08 13.53 -16.12
N ALA A 6 -10.20 14.32 -17.19
CA ALA A 6 -9.95 13.84 -18.56
C ALA A 6 -8.48 13.56 -18.86
N THR A 7 -7.55 14.12 -18.07
CA THR A 7 -6.11 13.84 -18.17
C THR A 7 -5.75 12.49 -17.54
N ILE A 8 -6.52 12.01 -16.57
CA ILE A 8 -6.29 10.70 -15.96
C ILE A 8 -6.85 9.62 -16.89
N THR A 9 -5.92 8.92 -17.54
CA THR A 9 -6.25 7.78 -18.38
C THR A 9 -6.59 6.55 -17.54
N PHE A 10 -7.38 5.64 -18.12
CA PHE A 10 -7.70 4.36 -17.48
C PHE A 10 -6.44 3.58 -17.10
N ASP A 11 -5.43 3.59 -17.97
CA ASP A 11 -4.16 2.90 -17.72
C ASP A 11 -3.43 3.44 -16.48
N GLN A 12 -3.41 4.77 -16.29
CA GLN A 12 -2.83 5.38 -15.08
C GLN A 12 -3.56 4.96 -13.81
N ILE A 13 -4.88 4.78 -13.85
CA ILE A 13 -5.66 4.28 -12.73
C ILE A 13 -5.30 2.81 -12.47
N ALA A 14 -5.28 1.98 -13.51
CA ALA A 14 -4.95 0.57 -13.42
C ALA A 14 -3.51 0.37 -12.87
N LEU A 15 -2.54 1.12 -13.39
CA LEU A 15 -1.16 1.09 -12.93
C LEU A 15 -1.04 1.55 -11.48
N SER A 16 -1.76 2.60 -11.08
CA SER A 16 -1.75 3.07 -9.68
C SER A 16 -2.29 1.98 -8.74
N LEU A 17 -3.38 1.32 -9.14
CA LEU A 17 -3.97 0.23 -8.36
C LEU A 17 -3.00 -0.96 -8.23
N VAL A 18 -2.38 -1.37 -9.34
CA VAL A 18 -1.37 -2.44 -9.34
C VAL A 18 -0.16 -2.04 -8.49
N THR A 19 0.31 -0.80 -8.61
CA THR A 19 1.45 -0.28 -7.83
C THR A 19 1.16 -0.32 -6.34
N VAL A 20 -0.03 0.11 -5.91
CA VAL A 20 -0.43 0.07 -4.49
C VAL A 20 -0.55 -1.38 -4.00
N ALA A 21 -1.11 -2.27 -4.82
CA ALA A 21 -1.21 -3.69 -4.47
C ALA A 21 0.17 -4.33 -4.28
N LEU A 22 1.11 -4.08 -5.19
CA LEU A 22 2.48 -4.58 -5.11
C LEU A 22 3.24 -3.95 -3.93
N LEU A 23 3.04 -2.67 -3.66
CA LEU A 23 3.66 -2.01 -2.51
C LEU A 23 3.17 -2.64 -1.21
N ARG A 24 1.87 -2.86 -1.07
CA ARG A 24 1.28 -3.55 0.09
C ARG A 24 1.90 -4.94 0.27
N ASP A 25 1.95 -5.73 -0.80
CA ASP A 25 2.48 -7.09 -0.76
C ASP A 25 3.97 -7.10 -0.40
N GLY A 26 4.74 -6.19 -0.99
CA GLY A 26 6.14 -5.97 -0.66
C GLY A 26 6.35 -5.55 0.79
N MET A 27 5.49 -4.69 1.34
CA MET A 27 5.54 -4.32 2.76
C MET A 27 5.25 -5.53 3.67
N VAL A 28 4.28 -6.37 3.33
CA VAL A 28 4.00 -7.60 4.11
C VAL A 28 5.20 -8.55 4.10
N LEU A 29 5.88 -8.70 2.97
CA LEU A 29 7.01 -9.63 2.85
C LEU A 29 8.33 -9.08 3.41
N ALA A 30 8.58 -7.78 3.25
CA ALA A 30 9.88 -7.18 3.53
C ALA A 30 9.94 -6.48 4.89
N LEU A 31 8.80 -6.08 5.47
CA LEU A 31 8.82 -5.37 6.74
C LEU A 31 9.07 -6.37 7.88
N PRO A 32 10.11 -6.16 8.70
CA PRO A 32 10.42 -7.07 9.78
C PRO A 32 9.38 -6.97 10.91
N ASP A 33 9.18 -8.07 11.63
CA ASP A 33 8.18 -8.18 12.71
C ASP A 33 8.34 -7.11 13.81
N ARG A 34 9.58 -6.66 14.06
CA ARG A 34 9.85 -5.56 15.00
C ARG A 34 9.19 -4.22 14.61
N ILE A 35 8.85 -4.05 13.32
CA ILE A 35 8.18 -2.87 12.78
C ILE A 35 6.69 -3.17 12.59
N ALA A 36 6.33 -4.28 11.93
CA ALA A 36 4.94 -4.72 11.81
C ALA A 36 4.83 -6.22 12.11
N GLY A 37 4.37 -6.54 13.33
CA GLY A 37 4.31 -7.89 13.89
C GLY A 37 3.92 -7.83 15.36
N PRO A 38 3.92 -8.96 16.10
CA PRO A 38 3.58 -8.97 17.53
C PRO A 38 4.56 -8.12 18.36
N GLY A 39 4.07 -7.06 19.00
CA GLY A 39 4.89 -6.05 19.67
C GLY A 39 5.63 -5.10 18.72
N GLY A 40 5.17 -4.97 17.47
CA GLY A 40 5.78 -4.13 16.44
C GLY A 40 5.63 -2.63 16.72
N TRP A 41 6.65 -1.83 16.36
CA TRP A 41 6.66 -0.37 16.60
C TRP A 41 5.62 0.40 15.77
N LEU A 42 5.40 0.02 14.51
CA LEU A 42 4.51 0.72 13.59
C LEU A 42 3.11 0.10 13.56
N ILE A 43 3.03 -1.23 13.46
CA ILE A 43 1.77 -1.98 13.49
C ILE A 43 1.97 -3.15 14.46
N ASP A 44 1.32 -3.08 15.61
CA ASP A 44 1.27 -4.19 16.55
C ASP A 44 0.15 -5.16 16.15
N THR A 45 0.52 -6.40 15.86
CA THR A 45 -0.43 -7.48 15.57
C THR A 45 -0.47 -8.54 16.68
N GLY A 46 0.09 -8.24 17.84
CA GLY A 46 0.00 -9.08 19.02
C GLY A 46 -1.44 -9.16 19.51
N GLU A 47 -1.84 -10.34 19.96
CA GLU A 47 -3.09 -10.51 20.70
C GLU A 47 -2.92 -9.83 22.07
N GLU A 48 -3.89 -9.01 22.48
CA GLU A 48 -3.96 -8.46 23.85
C GLU A 48 -4.02 -9.57 24.91
#